data_AF-T0YWY0-F1
#
_entry.id   AF-T0YWY0-F1
#
_cell.length_a   1.000
_cell.length_b   1.000
_cell.length_c   1.000
_cell.angle_alpha   90.00
_cell.angle_beta   90.00
_cell.angle_gamma   90.00
#
_symmetry.space_group_name_H-M   'P 1'
#
loop_
_entity.id
_entity.type
_entity.pdbx_description
1 polymer ?
#
loop_
_entity_poly.entity_id
_entity_poly.type
_entity_poly.pdbx_seq_one_letter_code
_entity_poly.pdbx_strand_id
1 'polypeptide(L)'
;MSDAAGTGWLDVGRREWSDAMLAATDLGRSHMPRLVEGSSPSASLTAEAAEELGVPRVIVAGGGGDNAASAVGLGVVRPGQAFLS
;
A
#
# COMPACT_ATOMS: atom_id res chain seq x y z
N MET A 1 -2.78 -0.82 -1.07
CA MET A 1 -4.19 -0.41 -0.83
C MET A 1 -4.39 0.30 0.50
N SER A 2 -4.05 -0.31 1.64
CA SER A 2 -4.34 0.26 2.97
C SER A 2 -3.82 1.68 3.16
N ASP A 3 -2.58 1.95 2.74
CA ASP A 3 -1.98 3.28 2.88
C ASP A 3 -2.62 4.31 1.96
N ALA A 4 -2.92 3.92 0.71
CA ALA A 4 -3.63 4.76 -0.26
C ALA A 4 -5.01 5.21 0.24
N ALA A 5 -5.68 4.42 1.07
CA ALA A 5 -6.98 4.77 1.65
C ALA A 5 -6.91 5.99 2.58
N GLY A 6 -5.76 6.27 3.20
CA GLY A 6 -5.55 7.43 4.07
C GLY A 6 -5.41 8.77 3.34
N THR A 7 -5.28 8.75 2.01
CA THR A 7 -5.06 9.97 1.21
C THR A 7 -6.32 10.80 0.96
N GLY A 8 -7.51 10.21 1.16
CA GLY A 8 -8.78 10.81 0.75
C GLY A 8 -9.07 10.73 -0.75
N TRP A 9 -8.14 10.21 -1.57
CA TRP A 9 -8.30 10.09 -3.02
C TRP A 9 -8.70 8.70 -3.52
N LEU A 10 -8.73 7.69 -2.64
CA LEU A 10 -9.08 6.32 -3.00
C LEU A 10 -10.59 6.08 -2.84
N ASP A 11 -11.23 5.48 -3.83
CA ASP A 11 -12.50 4.78 -3.62
C ASP A 11 -12.20 3.45 -2.93
N VAL A 12 -12.45 3.40 -1.62
CA VAL A 12 -12.13 2.25 -0.78
C VAL A 12 -12.96 1.01 -1.15
N GLY A 13 -14.21 1.19 -1.57
CA GLY A 13 -15.10 0.08 -1.94
C GLY A 13 -14.66 -0.57 -3.25
N ARG A 14 -14.26 0.24 -4.23
CA ARG A 14 -13.75 -0.23 -5.53
C ARG A 14 -12.27 -0.59 -5.52
N ARG A 15 -11.51 -0.13 -4.52
CA ARG A 15 -10.05 -0.29 -4.41
C ARG A 15 -9.30 0.34 -5.58
N GLU A 16 -9.78 1.50 -6.02
CA GLU A 16 -9.23 2.24 -7.15
C GLU A 16 -9.12 3.72 -6.79
N TRP A 17 -8.27 4.47 -7.48
CA TRP A 17 -8.29 5.92 -7.37
C TRP A 17 -9.68 6.46 -7.78
N SER A 18 -10.18 7.44 -7.02
CA SER A 18 -11.43 8.14 -7.30
C SER A 18 -11.15 9.37 -8.15
N ASP A 19 -11.65 9.39 -9.39
CA ASP A 19 -11.49 10.53 -10.29
C ASP A 19 -12.14 11.80 -9.72
N ALA A 20 -13.29 11.65 -9.05
CA ALA A 20 -13.98 12.78 -8.44
C ALA A 20 -13.18 13.40 -7.29
N MET A 21 -12.58 12.57 -6.42
CA MET A 21 -11.78 13.07 -5.29
C MET A 21 -10.46 13.69 -5.76
N LEU A 22 -9.83 13.12 -6.78
CA LEU A 22 -8.63 13.70 -7.38
C LEU A 22 -8.93 15.04 -8.05
N ALA A 23 -10.00 15.12 -8.84
CA ALA A 23 -10.41 16.35 -9.51
C ALA A 23 -10.79 17.46 -8.52
N ALA A 24 -11.36 17.12 -7.36
CA ALA A 24 -11.67 18.08 -6.30
C ALA A 24 -10.42 18.75 -5.69
N THR A 25 -9.24 18.20 -5.95
CA THR A 25 -7.94 18.76 -5.53
C THR A 25 -7.04 19.12 -6.71
N ASP A 26 -7.61 19.32 -7.90
CA ASP A 26 -6.89 19.64 -9.16
C ASP A 26 -5.83 18.59 -9.56
N LEU A 27 -6.05 17.33 -9.19
CA LEU A 27 -5.20 16.20 -9.54
C LEU A 27 -5.94 15.23 -10.47
N GLY A 28 -5.17 14.25 -10.97
CA GLY A 28 -5.65 13.20 -11.85
C GLY A 28 -4.80 11.95 -11.70
N ARG A 29 -5.26 10.81 -12.25
CA ARG A 29 -4.62 9.50 -12.05
C ARG A 29 -3.15 9.44 -12.47
N SER A 30 -2.73 10.26 -13.44
CA SER A 30 -1.32 10.34 -13.89
C SER A 30 -0.37 10.85 -12.80
N HIS A 31 -0.88 11.55 -11.79
CA HIS A 31 -0.10 12.01 -10.65
C HIS A 31 0.03 10.95 -9.56
N MET A 32 -0.75 9.87 -9.64
CA MET A 32 -0.84 8.86 -8.61
C MET A 32 0.04 7.64 -8.93
N PRO A 33 0.58 6.95 -7.92
CA PRO A 33 1.27 5.69 -8.15
C PRO A 33 0.28 4.60 -8.58
N ARG A 34 0.82 3.54 -9.21
CA ARG A 34 0.07 2.30 -9.44
C ARG A 34 -0.29 1.67 -8.09
N LEU A 35 -1.57 1.36 -7.92
CA LEU A 35 -2.05 0.65 -6.74
C LEU A 35 -1.68 -0.84 -6.79
N VAL A 36 -1.32 -1.38 -5.63
CA VAL A 36 -1.05 -2.81 -5.41
C VAL A 36 -1.66 -3.27 -4.08
N GLU A 37 -1.99 -4.54 -3.99
CA GLU A 37 -2.31 -5.18 -2.72
C GLU A 37 -1.07 -5.31 -1.85
N GLY A 38 -1.23 -5.21 -0.53
CA GLY A 38 -0.10 -5.18 0.39
C GLY A 38 0.72 -6.47 0.40
N SER A 39 0.06 -7.61 0.19
CA SER A 39 0.65 -8.93 0.08
C SER A 39 1.18 -9.25 -1.33
N SER A 40 0.96 -8.40 -2.33
CA SER A 40 1.42 -8.63 -3.70
C SER A 40 2.84 -8.09 -3.91
N PRO A 41 3.62 -8.68 -4.84
CA PRO A 41 4.87 -8.08 -5.31
C PRO A 41 4.63 -6.68 -5.90
N SER A 42 5.42 -5.70 -5.48
CA SER A 42 5.35 -4.33 -6.00
C SER A 42 6.50 -4.02 -6.96
N ALA A 43 7.72 -4.44 -6.59
CA ALA A 43 8.95 -4.24 -7.34
C ALA A 43 10.04 -5.24 -6.89
N SER A 44 11.24 -5.09 -7.42
CA SER A 44 12.46 -5.71 -6.88
C SER A 44 13.45 -4.62 -6.52
N LEU A 45 14.32 -4.86 -5.54
CA LEU A 45 15.41 -3.93 -5.23
C LEU A 45 16.22 -3.64 -6.48
N THR A 46 16.69 -2.41 -6.65
CA THR A 46 17.68 -2.10 -7.68
C THR A 46 19.01 -2.81 -7.36
N ALA A 47 19.94 -2.85 -8.31
CA ALA A 47 21.23 -3.47 -8.05
C ALA A 47 21.99 -2.70 -6.96
N GLU A 48 21.94 -1.37 -7.04
CA GLU A 48 22.59 -0.44 -6.13
C GLU A 48 22.04 -0.59 -4.71
N ALA A 49 20.70 -0.62 -4.55
CA ALA A 49 20.08 -0.79 -3.23
C ALA A 49 20.36 -2.18 -2.63
N ALA A 50 20.44 -3.23 -3.46
CA ALA A 50 20.77 -4.57 -2.99
C ALA A 50 22.23 -4.66 -2.51
N GLU A 51 23.16 -4.03 -3.23
CA GLU A 51 24.57 -3.92 -2.85
C GLU A 51 24.73 -3.14 -1.53
N GLU A 52 24.11 -1.97 -1.42
CA GLU A 52 24.16 -1.13 -0.21
C GLU A 52 23.62 -1.86 1.02
N LEU A 53 22.53 -2.60 0.88
CA LEU A 53 21.91 -3.36 1.97
C LEU A 53 22.60 -4.71 2.25
N GLY A 54 23.56 -5.14 1.43
CA GLY A 54 24.25 -6.41 1.57
C GLY A 54 23.36 -7.65 1.39
N VAL A 55 22.30 -7.53 0.57
CA VAL A 55 21.34 -8.61 0.31
C VAL A 55 21.19 -8.87 -1.19
N PRO A 56 20.69 -10.05 -1.62
CA PRO A 56 20.35 -10.28 -3.02
C PRO A 56 19.26 -9.32 -3.51
N ARG A 57 19.09 -9.22 -4.83
CA ARG A 57 17.96 -8.51 -5.43
C ARG A 57 16.66 -9.26 -5.13
N VAL A 58 16.02 -8.89 -4.02
CA VAL A 58 14.77 -9.48 -3.54
C VAL A 58 13.55 -8.72 -4.05
N ILE A 59 12.40 -9.38 -4.01
CA ILE A 59 11.09 -8.78 -4.25
C ILE A 59 10.71 -7.90 -3.06
N VAL A 60 10.19 -6.72 -3.35
CA VAL A 60 9.57 -5.81 -2.38
C VAL A 60 8.05 -6.00 -2.47
N ALA A 61 7.40 -6.18 -1.33
CA ALA A 61 5.94 -6.30 -1.25
C ALA A 61 5.26 -4.93 -1.40
N GLY A 62 3.95 -4.92 -1.65
CA GLY A 62 3.14 -3.69 -1.64
C GLY A 62 3.08 -3.02 -0.27
N GLY A 63 3.23 -3.78 0.81
CA GLY A 63 3.26 -3.27 2.17
C GLY A 63 1.91 -2.69 2.62
N GLY A 64 1.95 -1.82 3.62
CA GLY A 64 0.77 -1.13 4.11
C GLY A 64 1.10 -0.08 5.16
N GLY A 65 0.12 0.76 5.47
CA GLY A 65 0.21 1.70 6.59
C GLY A 65 0.36 0.96 7.92
N ASP A 66 0.88 1.67 8.93
CA ASP A 66 1.24 1.15 10.26
C ASP A 66 0.13 0.34 10.94
N ASN A 67 -1.12 0.81 10.96
CA ASN A 67 -2.26 0.13 11.56
C ASN A 67 -2.57 -1.20 10.87
N ALA A 68 -2.56 -1.21 9.53
CA ALA A 68 -2.82 -2.42 8.76
C ALA A 68 -1.66 -3.42 8.89
N ALA A 69 -0.42 -2.94 8.88
CA ALA A 69 0.76 -3.77 9.09
C ALA A 69 0.77 -4.39 10.50
N SER A 70 0.40 -3.62 11.52
CA SER A 70 0.26 -4.10 12.91
C SER A 70 -0.82 -5.17 13.03
N ALA A 71 -2.00 -4.94 12.44
CA ALA A 71 -3.07 -5.93 12.41
C ALA A 71 -2.63 -7.25 11.76
N VAL A 72 -1.91 -7.18 10.63
CA VAL A 72 -1.35 -8.36 9.95
C VAL A 72 -0.32 -9.07 10.85
N GLY A 73 0.60 -8.33 11.47
CA GLY A 73 1.59 -8.89 12.40
C GLY A 73 0.98 -9.61 13.60
N LEU A 74 -0.18 -9.16 14.07
CA LEU A 74 -0.96 -9.79 15.14
C LEU A 74 -1.90 -10.91 14.67
N GLY A 75 -1.97 -11.19 13.36
CA GLY A 75 -2.87 -12.19 12.81
C GLY A 75 -4.36 -11.79 12.79
N VAL A 76 -4.64 -10.48 12.90
CA VAL A 76 -5.98 -9.88 12.81
C VAL A 76 -6.31 -9.61 11.34
N VAL A 77 -6.71 -10.67 10.62
CA VAL A 77 -6.88 -10.65 9.15
C VAL A 77 -8.21 -11.23 8.66
N ARG A 78 -9.07 -11.67 9.59
CA ARG A 78 -10.40 -12.23 9.31
C ARG A 78 -11.50 -11.33 9.87
N PRO A 79 -12.68 -11.28 9.22
CA PRO A 79 -13.84 -10.56 9.77
C PRO A 79 -14.15 -10.97 11.21
N GLY A 80 -14.52 -9.99 12.04
CA GLY A 80 -14.84 -10.20 13.46
C GLY A 80 -13.64 -10.24 14.40
N GLN A 81 -12.40 -10.21 13.89
CA GLN A 81 -11.22 -10.03 14.73
C GLN A 81 -11.00 -8.54 15.04
N ALA A 82 -10.47 -8.25 16.22
CA ALA A 82 -10.10 -6.92 16.66
C ALA A 82 -8.88 -6.99 17.58
N PHE A 83 -8.16 -5.88 17.69
CA PHE A 83 -7.15 -5.67 18.73
C PHE A 83 -7.30 -4.27 19.30
N LEU A 84 -6.83 -4.07 20.53
CA LEU A 84 -6.67 -2.77 21.17
C LEU A 84 -5.21 -2.68 21.59
N SER A 85 -4.54 -1.60 21.17
CA SER A 85 -3.12 -1.35 21.48
C SER A 85 -2.96 -0.39 22.64
#